data_AF-A0AAV1S208-F1
#
_entry.id   AF-A0AAV1S208-F1
#
_cell.length_a   1.000
_cell.length_b   1.000
_cell.length_c   1.000
_cell.angle_alpha   90.00
_cell.angle_beta   90.00
_cell.angle_gamma   90.00
#
_symmetry.space_group_name_H-M   'P 1'
#
loop_
_entity.id
_entity.type
_entity.pdbx_description
1 polymer ?
#
loop_
_entity_poly.entity_id
_entity_poly.type
_entity_poly.pdbx_seq_one_letter_code
_entity_poly.pdbx_strand_id
1 'polypeptide(L)'
;MEHTLSRYGSGLELDIYNDHPSDDHGAEHAKGAEVNALKDEVSKLRLTCLQMMGQQLDGLSFKDLQHLEHQLNEGILSVKDKKDQILMDQLKKSRMLEQKATLENESLRKQIEELRRGSRQKSAFLEFSPLDRRLSVAISKPDSHQKPQEEDGLSDTSLHLGESSSLRVMKQNIDPRIMGRLLLV
;
A
#
# COMPACT_ATOMS: atom_id res chain seq x y z
N MET A 1 -18.03 -39.63 -0.93
CA MET A 1 -18.18 -38.29 -1.52
C MET A 1 -19.45 -38.18 -2.36
N GLU A 2 -19.84 -39.25 -3.08
CA GLU A 2 -21.08 -39.29 -3.87
C GLU A 2 -22.38 -39.08 -3.07
N HIS A 3 -22.46 -39.59 -1.85
CA HIS A 3 -23.63 -39.39 -0.98
C HIS A 3 -23.82 -37.92 -0.55
N THR A 4 -22.73 -37.15 -0.48
CA THR A 4 -22.75 -35.73 -0.15
C THR A 4 -23.26 -34.91 -1.34
N LEU A 5 -22.86 -35.29 -2.55
CA LEU A 5 -23.30 -34.63 -3.78
C LEU A 5 -24.75 -35.00 -4.15
N SER A 6 -25.19 -36.23 -3.89
CA SER A 6 -26.58 -36.66 -4.10
C SER A 6 -27.61 -35.85 -3.29
N ARG A 7 -27.19 -35.29 -2.14
CA ARG A 7 -28.06 -34.46 -1.30
C ARG A 7 -28.40 -33.10 -1.90
N TYR A 8 -27.57 -32.60 -2.81
CA TYR A 8 -27.73 -31.27 -3.41
C TYR A 8 -28.16 -31.32 -4.87
N GLY A 9 -28.21 -32.51 -5.49
CA GLY A 9 -28.61 -32.69 -6.89
C GLY A 9 -30.12 -32.67 -7.15
N SER A 10 -30.96 -32.91 -6.14
CA SER A 10 -32.40 -33.12 -6.30
C SER A 10 -33.26 -31.83 -6.22
N GLY A 11 -32.64 -30.65 -6.18
CA GLY A 11 -33.36 -29.37 -6.03
C GLY A 11 -33.68 -28.61 -7.32
N LEU A 12 -33.39 -29.18 -8.50
CA LEU A 12 -33.44 -28.44 -9.77
C LEU A 12 -34.48 -28.94 -10.78
N GLU A 13 -35.39 -29.83 -10.37
CA GLU A 13 -36.48 -30.31 -11.22
C GLU A 13 -37.79 -30.22 -10.44
N LEU A 14 -38.29 -29.00 -10.25
CA LEU A 14 -39.69 -28.81 -9.89
C LEU A 14 -40.43 -28.37 -11.14
N ASP A 15 -40.90 -29.40 -11.84
CA ASP A 15 -41.87 -29.27 -12.90
C ASP A 15 -43.08 -28.49 -12.41
N ILE A 16 -43.45 -27.54 -13.26
CA ILE A 16 -44.73 -26.85 -13.26
C ILE A 16 -45.82 -27.94 -13.45
N TYR A 17 -46.90 -27.84 -12.65
CA TYR A 17 -48.11 -28.68 -12.61
C TYR A 17 -48.05 -29.97 -11.76
N ASN A 18 -48.59 -29.89 -10.54
CA ASN A 18 -49.58 -30.88 -10.14
C ASN A 18 -50.54 -30.30 -9.08
N ASP A 19 -51.81 -30.20 -9.45
CA ASP A 19 -52.93 -29.84 -8.58
C ASP A 19 -53.29 -31.08 -7.75
N HIS A 20 -52.97 -31.08 -6.45
CA HIS A 20 -53.40 -32.12 -5.51
C HIS A 20 -53.92 -31.46 -4.22
N PRO A 21 -55.21 -31.65 -3.86
CA PRO A 21 -55.74 -31.18 -2.60
C PRO A 21 -55.34 -32.19 -1.52
N SER A 22 -54.23 -31.93 -0.86
CA SER A 22 -53.81 -32.68 0.33
C SER A 22 -53.63 -31.70 1.46
N ASP A 23 -54.56 -31.77 2.42
CA ASP A 23 -54.57 -31.03 3.67
C ASP A 23 -53.30 -31.33 4.50
N ASP A 24 -52.22 -30.59 4.26
CA ASP A 24 -51.15 -30.33 5.23
C ASP A 24 -50.68 -28.87 5.13
N HIS A 25 -51.64 -27.97 5.27
CA HIS A 25 -51.41 -26.53 5.20
C HIS A 25 -50.72 -25.95 6.45
N GLY A 26 -50.50 -26.74 7.51
CA GLY A 26 -49.95 -26.23 8.77
C GLY A 26 -48.47 -25.86 8.71
N ALA A 27 -47.64 -26.69 8.08
CA ALA A 27 -46.18 -26.54 8.08
C ALA A 27 -45.66 -25.54 7.02
N GLU A 28 -46.35 -25.40 5.89
CA GLU A 28 -45.98 -24.45 4.84
C GLU A 28 -46.38 -23.02 5.18
N HIS A 29 -47.54 -22.81 5.82
CA HIS A 29 -47.96 -21.50 6.32
C HIS A 29 -47.03 -20.96 7.41
N ALA A 30 -46.51 -21.83 8.29
CA ALA A 30 -45.55 -21.43 9.31
C ALA A 30 -44.22 -20.95 8.70
N LYS A 31 -43.71 -21.66 7.68
CA LYS A 31 -42.51 -21.23 6.93
C LYS A 31 -42.76 -19.94 6.15
N GLY A 32 -43.94 -19.78 5.54
CA GLY A 32 -44.32 -18.54 4.85
C GLY A 32 -44.38 -17.34 5.79
N ALA A 33 -44.92 -17.52 7.00
CA ALA A 33 -44.97 -16.46 8.01
C ALA A 33 -43.57 -16.03 8.47
N GLU A 34 -42.66 -16.98 8.70
CA GLU A 34 -41.27 -16.70 9.06
C GLU A 34 -40.53 -15.94 7.94
N VAL A 35 -40.69 -16.38 6.68
CA VAL A 35 -40.11 -15.70 5.51
C VAL A 35 -40.64 -14.27 5.38
N ASN A 36 -41.92 -14.04 5.62
CA ASN A 36 -42.50 -12.70 5.60
C ASN A 36 -41.94 -11.82 6.73
N ALA A 37 -41.84 -12.35 7.95
CA ALA A 37 -41.25 -11.63 9.07
C ALA A 37 -39.80 -11.22 8.80
N LEU A 38 -38.99 -12.12 8.21
CA LEU A 38 -37.62 -11.81 7.81
C LEU A 38 -37.57 -10.73 6.72
N LYS A 39 -38.49 -10.77 5.75
CA LYS A 39 -38.58 -9.76 4.68
C LYS A 39 -38.93 -8.38 5.24
N ASP A 40 -39.81 -8.33 6.24
CA ASP A 40 -40.17 -7.09 6.92
C ASP A 40 -38.98 -6.52 7.70
N GLU A 41 -38.23 -7.36 8.42
CA GLU A 41 -37.03 -6.92 9.14
C GLU A 41 -35.95 -6.40 8.17
N VAL A 42 -35.72 -7.08 7.04
CA VAL A 42 -34.81 -6.59 5.99
C VAL A 42 -35.26 -5.22 5.46
N SER A 43 -36.56 -5.05 5.24
CA SER A 43 -37.12 -3.79 4.75
C SER A 43 -36.94 -2.66 5.77
N LYS A 44 -37.16 -2.95 7.05
CA LYS A 44 -36.90 -2.03 8.16
C LYS A 44 -35.44 -1.65 8.28
N LEU A 45 -34.52 -2.62 8.23
CA LEU A 45 -33.07 -2.36 8.26
C LEU A 45 -32.63 -1.47 7.09
N ARG A 46 -33.16 -1.71 5.89
CA ARG A 46 -32.88 -0.87 4.72
C ARG A 46 -33.38 0.55 4.91
N LEU A 47 -34.60 0.73 5.43
CA LEU A 47 -35.14 2.05 5.76
C LEU A 47 -34.24 2.77 6.77
N THR A 48 -33.85 2.10 7.86
CA THR A 48 -32.93 2.66 8.85
C THR A 48 -31.61 3.10 8.22
N CYS A 49 -31.01 2.29 7.34
CA CYS A 49 -29.79 2.67 6.62
C CYS A 49 -29.99 3.92 5.75
N LEU A 50 -31.11 4.02 5.03
CA LEU A 50 -31.44 5.20 4.22
C LEU A 50 -31.60 6.44 5.10
N GLN A 51 -32.27 6.32 6.24
CA GLN A 51 -32.43 7.39 7.23
C GLN A 51 -31.07 7.84 7.80
N MET A 52 -30.20 6.91 8.16
CA MET A 52 -28.83 7.23 8.58
C MET A 52 -28.01 7.93 7.47
N MET A 53 -28.35 7.73 6.20
CA MET A 53 -27.76 8.46 5.07
C MET A 53 -28.46 9.79 4.77
N GLY A 54 -29.42 10.22 5.58
CA GLY A 54 -30.18 11.45 5.40
C GLY A 54 -31.31 11.37 4.37
N GLN A 55 -31.79 10.16 4.05
CA GLN A 55 -32.85 9.90 3.07
C GLN A 55 -34.10 9.33 3.77
N GLN A 56 -35.30 9.46 3.16
CA GLN A 56 -36.55 8.91 3.72
C GLN A 56 -36.81 9.33 5.18
N LEU A 57 -36.57 10.62 5.47
CA LEU A 57 -36.78 11.22 6.79
C LEU A 57 -38.23 11.69 7.00
N ASP A 58 -39.05 11.65 5.95
CA ASP A 58 -40.47 11.99 6.03
C ASP A 58 -41.19 11.10 7.03
N GLY A 59 -42.00 11.70 7.89
CA GLY A 59 -42.74 10.99 8.94
C GLY A 59 -41.97 10.77 10.25
N LEU A 60 -40.68 11.14 10.32
CA LEU A 60 -39.95 11.21 11.59
C LEU A 60 -40.37 12.46 12.38
N SER A 61 -40.51 12.31 13.70
CA SER A 61 -40.73 13.46 14.57
C SER A 61 -39.43 14.25 14.76
N PHE A 62 -39.53 15.49 15.23
CA PHE A 62 -38.35 16.29 15.58
C PHE A 62 -37.44 15.58 16.59
N LYS A 63 -38.02 14.85 17.56
CA LYS A 63 -37.24 14.08 18.54
C LYS A 63 -36.48 12.92 17.89
N ASP A 64 -37.10 12.24 16.92
CA ASP A 64 -36.47 11.14 16.20
C ASP A 64 -35.31 11.65 15.33
N LEU A 65 -35.49 12.80 14.69
CA LEU A 65 -34.43 13.47 13.92
C LEU A 65 -33.26 13.90 14.83
N GLN A 66 -33.54 14.48 16.00
CA GLN A 66 -32.50 14.84 16.97
C GLN A 66 -31.75 13.59 17.48
N HIS A 67 -32.45 12.49 17.70
CA HIS A 67 -31.82 11.24 18.08
C HIS A 67 -30.92 10.68 16.97
N LEU A 68 -31.41 10.69 15.72
CA LEU A 68 -30.66 10.25 14.55
C LEU A 68 -29.39 11.09 14.35
N GLU A 69 -29.50 12.41 14.46
CA GLU A 69 -28.35 13.32 14.39
C GLU A 69 -27.33 13.00 15.49
N HIS A 70 -27.78 12.79 16.73
CA HIS A 70 -26.89 12.42 17.82
C HIS A 70 -26.17 11.08 17.55
N GLN A 71 -26.90 10.06 17.09
CA GLN A 71 -26.29 8.77 16.72
C GLN A 71 -25.24 8.90 15.61
N LEU A 72 -25.51 9.71 14.58
CA LEU A 72 -24.56 9.96 13.50
C LEU A 72 -23.32 10.70 14.00
N ASN A 73 -23.49 11.71 14.85
CA ASN A 73 -22.38 12.45 15.43
C ASN A 73 -21.47 11.55 16.29
N GLU A 74 -22.04 10.74 17.17
CA GLU A 74 -21.28 9.77 17.96
C GLU A 74 -20.58 8.73 17.08
N GLY A 75 -21.25 8.23 16.03
CA GLY A 75 -20.67 7.32 15.05
C GLY A 75 -19.47 7.93 14.32
N ILE A 76 -19.57 9.20 13.90
CA ILE A 76 -18.49 9.94 13.25
C ILE A 76 -17.31 10.13 14.19
N LEU A 77 -17.55 10.51 15.45
CA LEU A 77 -16.51 10.66 16.47
C LEU A 77 -15.79 9.33 16.71
N SER A 78 -16.54 8.25 16.92
CA SER A 78 -15.98 6.90 17.12
C SER A 78 -15.10 6.45 15.94
N VAL A 79 -15.56 6.67 14.70
CA VAL A 79 -14.78 6.34 13.50
C VAL A 79 -13.51 7.20 13.40
N LYS A 80 -13.61 8.49 13.72
CA LYS A 80 -12.47 9.41 13.72
C LYS A 80 -11.43 8.97 14.73
N ASP A 81 -11.82 8.75 15.98
CA ASP A 81 -10.91 8.37 17.06
C ASP A 81 -10.19 7.06 16.75
N LYS A 82 -10.90 6.08 16.18
CA LYS A 82 -10.29 4.84 15.72
C LYS A 82 -9.28 5.04 14.60
N LYS A 83 -9.58 5.91 13.62
CA LYS A 83 -8.65 6.25 12.53
C LYS A 83 -7.41 6.95 13.09
N ASP A 84 -7.60 7.92 13.98
CA ASP A 84 -6.51 8.67 14.59
C ASP A 84 -5.61 7.74 15.40
N GLN A 85 -6.17 6.81 16.19
CA GLN A 85 -5.42 5.79 16.90
C GLN A 85 -4.56 4.94 15.96
N ILE A 86 -5.16 4.41 14.88
CA ILE A 86 -4.43 3.59 13.90
C ILE A 86 -3.29 4.39 13.25
N LEU A 87 -3.54 5.65 12.88
CA LEU A 87 -2.52 6.51 12.27
C LEU A 87 -1.38 6.81 13.23
N MET A 88 -1.68 7.08 14.51
CA MET A 88 -0.65 7.29 15.53
C MET A 88 0.19 6.04 15.76
N ASP A 89 -0.42 4.86 15.81
CA ASP A 89 0.30 3.60 15.94
C ASP A 89 1.21 3.33 14.74
N GLN A 90 0.73 3.58 13.52
CA GLN A 90 1.54 3.47 12.30
C GLN A 90 2.70 4.46 12.31
N LEU A 91 2.48 5.71 12.70
CA LEU A 91 3.51 6.73 12.79
C LEU A 91 4.59 6.33 13.81
N LYS A 92 4.18 5.84 14.99
CA LYS A 92 5.10 5.38 16.04
C LYS A 92 5.94 4.20 15.56
N LYS A 93 5.33 3.22 14.89
CA LYS A 93 6.04 2.08 14.29
C LYS A 93 7.03 2.55 13.23
N SER A 94 6.64 3.47 12.35
CA SER A 94 7.51 4.01 11.31
C SER A 94 8.74 4.69 11.90
N ARG A 95 8.55 5.59 12.88
CA ARG A 95 9.65 6.29 13.56
C ARG A 95 10.63 5.34 14.24
N MET A 96 10.13 4.27 14.85
CA MET A 96 10.99 3.24 15.47
C MET A 96 11.84 2.50 14.43
N LEU A 97 11.25 2.16 13.28
CA LEU A 97 11.98 1.51 12.19
C LEU A 97 13.01 2.45 11.56
N GLU A 98 12.66 3.72 11.37
CA GLU A 98 13.58 4.75 10.91
C GLU A 98 14.77 4.86 11.86
N GLN A 99 14.53 5.01 13.17
CA GLN A 99 15.59 5.09 14.18
C GLN A 99 16.50 3.85 14.18
N LYS A 100 15.92 2.66 14.04
CA LYS A 100 16.70 1.42 13.94
C LYS A 100 17.59 1.42 12.70
N ALA A 101 17.02 1.79 11.55
CA ALA A 101 17.74 1.83 10.28
C ALA A 101 18.83 2.92 10.28
N THR A 102 18.61 4.07 10.91
CA THR A 102 19.64 5.12 11.03
C THR A 102 20.82 4.64 11.88
N LEU A 103 20.55 4.02 13.03
CA LEU A 103 21.62 3.47 13.89
C LEU A 103 22.42 2.37 13.19
N GLU A 104 21.76 1.48 12.47
CA GLU A 104 22.42 0.43 11.69
C GLU A 104 23.28 1.04 10.57
N ASN A 105 22.74 2.00 9.81
CA ASN A 105 23.48 2.70 8.77
C ASN A 105 24.70 3.45 9.31
N GLU A 106 24.59 4.10 10.47
CA GLU A 106 25.72 4.76 11.13
C GLU A 106 26.79 3.76 11.54
N SER A 107 26.41 2.62 12.11
CA SER A 107 27.33 1.53 12.46
C SER A 107 28.07 0.99 11.23
N LEU A 108 27.34 0.70 10.15
CA LEU A 108 27.92 0.22 8.90
C LEU A 108 28.88 1.25 8.28
N ARG A 109 28.52 2.54 8.30
CA ARG A 109 29.40 3.62 7.82
C ARG A 109 30.70 3.69 8.61
N LYS A 110 30.65 3.53 9.95
CA LYS A 110 31.86 3.47 10.80
C LYS A 110 32.73 2.27 10.45
N GLN A 111 32.14 1.07 10.31
CA GLN A 111 32.87 -0.14 9.93
C GLN A 111 33.55 0.00 8.57
N ILE A 112 32.86 0.57 7.58
CA ILE A 112 33.44 0.85 6.26
C ILE A 112 34.61 1.82 6.37
N GLU A 113 34.51 2.87 7.20
CA GLU A 113 35.59 3.83 7.40
C GLU A 113 36.82 3.20 8.08
N GLU A 114 36.61 2.35 9.08
CA GLU A 114 37.67 1.57 9.74
C GLU A 114 38.38 0.62 8.78
N LEU A 115 37.63 -0.12 7.96
CA LEU A 115 38.21 -1.00 6.93
C LEU A 115 39.03 -0.21 5.89
N ARG A 116 38.54 0.97 5.47
CA ARG A 116 39.27 1.87 4.56
C ARG A 116 40.55 2.44 5.19
N ARG A 117 40.52 2.76 6.49
CA ARG A 117 41.72 3.20 7.23
C ARG A 117 42.74 2.06 7.35
N GLY A 118 42.29 0.87 7.73
CA GLY A 118 43.14 -0.32 7.87
C GLY A 118 43.76 -0.80 6.55
N SER A 119 43.07 -0.65 5.42
CA SER A 119 43.62 -1.00 4.10
C SER A 119 44.65 0.01 3.60
N ARG A 120 44.45 1.32 3.82
CA ARG A 120 45.44 2.36 3.49
C ARG A 120 46.73 2.26 4.31
N GLN A 121 46.64 1.85 5.58
CA GLN A 121 47.83 1.64 6.42
C GLN A 121 48.65 0.43 5.97
N LYS A 122 48.02 -0.62 5.45
CA LYS A 122 48.71 -1.79 4.89
C LYS A 122 49.40 -1.48 3.55
N SER A 123 48.83 -0.59 2.71
CA SER A 123 49.49 -0.17 1.48
C SER A 123 50.65 0.80 1.71
N ALA A 124 50.57 1.68 2.71
CA ALA A 124 51.65 2.59 3.08
C ALA A 124 52.88 1.86 3.67
N PHE A 125 52.69 0.69 4.29
CA PHE A 125 53.79 -0.14 4.79
C PHE A 125 54.51 -0.94 3.70
N LEU A 126 53.89 -1.17 2.54
CA LEU A 126 54.48 -1.90 1.41
C LEU A 126 55.25 -1.00 0.43
N GLU A 127 55.28 0.32 0.65
CA GLU A 127 55.90 1.30 -0.26
C GLU A 127 57.43 1.50 -0.04
N PHE A 128 58.09 0.58 0.65
CA PHE A 128 59.56 0.51 0.73
C PHE A 128 60.07 -0.85 0.23
N SER A 129 59.84 -1.16 -1.04
CA SER A 129 60.60 -2.20 -1.75
C SER A 129 61.43 -1.56 -2.87
N PRO A 130 62.78 -1.52 -2.76
CA PRO A 130 63.64 -0.76 -3.67
C PRO A 130 64.13 -1.62 -4.85
N LEU A 131 63.25 -2.25 -5.63
CA LEU A 131 63.69 -3.17 -6.70
C LEU A 131 63.20 -2.92 -8.13
N ASP A 132 62.27 -1.99 -8.39
CA ASP A 132 61.80 -1.78 -9.78
C ASP A 132 62.52 -0.64 -10.53
N ARG A 133 63.82 -0.44 -10.26
CA ARG A 133 64.68 0.42 -11.10
C ARG A 133 65.56 -0.42 -12.01
N ARG A 134 64.95 -1.10 -12.98
CA ARG A 134 65.58 -1.41 -14.27
C ARG A 134 64.57 -2.15 -15.11
N LEU A 135 64.11 -1.52 -16.19
CA LEU A 135 63.94 -2.12 -17.51
C LEU A 135 63.39 -1.00 -18.42
N SER A 136 64.28 -0.10 -18.84
CA SER A 136 64.02 0.81 -19.94
C SER A 136 64.52 0.14 -21.23
N VAL A 137 63.63 -0.26 -22.13
CA VAL A 137 63.93 -0.28 -23.58
C VAL A 137 62.64 0.11 -24.31
N ALA A 138 62.80 1.08 -25.20
CA ALA A 138 61.79 1.75 -26.01
C ALA A 138 61.05 0.80 -26.96
N ILE A 139 59.87 1.24 -27.45
CA ILE A 139 59.45 1.17 -28.87
C ILE A 139 58.19 2.05 -29.05
N SER A 140 58.40 3.13 -29.83
CA SER A 140 57.51 3.93 -30.70
C SER A 140 55.98 3.95 -30.57
N LYS A 141 55.43 5.19 -30.62
CA LYS A 141 54.08 5.53 -31.11
C LYS A 141 53.84 4.98 -32.53
N PRO A 142 52.57 4.79 -32.93
CA PRO A 142 52.01 5.79 -33.84
C PRO A 142 50.58 6.23 -33.50
N ASP A 143 50.33 7.47 -33.89
CA ASP A 143 49.05 8.11 -34.09
C ASP A 143 48.32 7.51 -35.30
N SER A 144 47.03 7.21 -35.19
CA SER A 144 46.04 7.39 -36.27
C SER A 144 44.65 6.99 -35.81
N HIS A 145 43.72 7.94 -35.94
CA HIS A 145 42.30 7.68 -36.12
C HIS A 145 42.06 6.58 -37.18
N GLN A 146 41.19 5.61 -36.87
CA GLN A 146 40.27 4.98 -37.82
C GLN A 146 39.38 3.96 -37.10
N LYS A 147 38.06 4.18 -37.20
CA LYS A 147 37.01 3.16 -37.01
C LYS A 147 36.85 2.47 -38.37
N PRO A 148 36.67 1.15 -38.43
CA PRO A 148 35.38 0.67 -38.93
C PRO A 148 34.88 -0.67 -38.35
N GLN A 149 33.55 -0.78 -38.37
CA GLN A 149 32.71 -1.98 -38.57
C GLN A 149 32.84 -3.23 -37.69
N GLU A 150 31.77 -3.43 -36.91
CA GLU A 150 30.83 -4.56 -36.98
C GLU A 150 31.38 -5.94 -37.43
N GLU A 151 31.46 -6.88 -36.49
CA GLU A 151 30.72 -8.15 -36.57
C GLU A 151 30.72 -8.92 -35.23
N ASP A 152 29.51 -9.28 -34.83
CA ASP A 152 29.02 -10.40 -34.01
C ASP A 152 29.94 -11.15 -33.03
N GLY A 153 29.55 -11.10 -31.75
CA GLY A 153 30.14 -11.93 -30.70
C GLY A 153 29.48 -11.81 -29.32
N LEU A 154 28.16 -12.05 -29.25
CA LEU A 154 27.44 -12.67 -28.12
C LEU A 154 27.87 -12.30 -26.68
N SER A 155 27.21 -11.30 -26.09
CA SER A 155 26.65 -11.27 -24.72
C SER A 155 26.71 -9.86 -24.17
N ASP A 156 25.54 -9.29 -23.87
CA ASP A 156 25.28 -8.82 -22.52
C ASP A 156 23.80 -8.41 -22.40
N THR A 157 23.15 -8.96 -21.39
CA THR A 157 21.78 -8.67 -20.98
C THR A 157 21.66 -7.20 -20.55
N SER A 158 21.34 -6.31 -21.48
CA SER A 158 21.00 -4.92 -21.15
C SER A 158 19.48 -4.78 -21.00
N LEU A 159 19.01 -4.56 -19.77
CA LEU A 159 17.62 -4.19 -19.51
C LEU A 159 17.46 -2.68 -19.77
N HIS A 160 16.85 -2.32 -20.90
CA HIS A 160 16.45 -0.95 -21.17
C HIS A 160 15.19 -0.62 -20.36
N LEU A 161 15.37 -0.05 -19.16
CA LEU A 161 14.26 0.56 -18.43
C LEU A 161 13.94 1.89 -19.10
N GLY A 162 12.71 1.98 -19.60
CA GLY A 162 12.25 3.06 -20.46
C GLY A 162 12.42 4.44 -19.83
N GLU A 163 12.90 5.38 -20.65
CA GLU A 163 12.62 6.77 -20.39
C GLU A 163 11.14 7.03 -20.66
N SER A 164 10.43 7.52 -19.65
CA SER A 164 9.19 8.24 -19.83
C SER A 164 9.16 9.40 -18.83
N SER A 165 9.50 10.55 -19.39
CA SER A 165 8.89 11.86 -19.16
C SER A 165 8.97 12.51 -17.76
N SER A 166 9.89 13.46 -17.67
CA SER A 166 9.61 14.87 -17.34
C SER A 166 9.26 15.19 -15.87
N LEU A 167 10.27 15.23 -15.01
CA LEU A 167 10.23 16.06 -13.80
C LEU A 167 10.44 17.53 -14.18
N ARG A 168 9.35 18.27 -14.35
CA ARG A 168 9.39 19.74 -14.27
C ARG A 168 9.85 20.13 -12.86
N VAL A 169 11.09 20.57 -12.74
CA VAL A 169 11.57 21.28 -11.55
C VAL A 169 10.76 22.57 -11.43
N MET A 170 9.76 22.60 -10.53
CA MET A 170 9.17 23.86 -10.10
C MET A 170 10.20 24.58 -9.24
N LYS A 171 10.88 25.55 -9.85
CA LYS A 171 11.69 26.54 -9.15
C LYS A 171 10.74 27.39 -8.31
N GLN A 172 10.61 27.09 -7.01
CA GLN A 172 9.96 28.00 -6.07
C GLN A 172 10.87 29.22 -5.94
N ASN A 173 10.47 30.32 -6.58
CA ASN A 173 11.11 31.61 -6.45
C ASN A 173 10.65 32.20 -5.11
N ILE A 174 11.41 31.93 -4.05
CA ILE A 174 11.15 32.47 -2.71
C ILE A 174 11.65 33.91 -2.69
N ASP A 175 10.74 34.86 -2.48
CA ASP A 175 11.01 36.30 -2.42
C ASP A 175 11.92 36.63 -1.21
N PRO A 176 13.07 37.28 -1.41
CA PRO A 176 14.01 37.61 -0.31
C PRO A 176 13.43 38.59 0.72
N ARG A 177 12.22 39.13 0.53
CA ARG A 177 11.55 39.99 1.52
C ARG A 177 10.92 39.26 2.70
N ILE A 178 10.81 37.92 2.66
CA ILE A 178 10.18 37.14 3.75
C ILE A 178 11.20 36.69 4.82
N MET A 179 12.50 36.75 4.54
CA MET A 179 13.60 36.37 5.45
C MET A 179 14.09 37.53 6.36
N GLY A 180 13.18 38.40 6.81
CA GLY A 180 13.54 39.64 7.53
C GLY A 180 12.98 39.81 8.94
N ARG A 181 12.24 38.84 9.51
CA ARG A 181 11.60 39.01 10.83
C ARG A 181 11.62 37.77 11.72
N LEU A 182 12.79 37.17 11.89
CA LEU A 182 12.99 36.23 13.00
C LEU A 182 14.40 36.38 13.60
N LEU A 183 14.65 37.56 14.19
CA LEU A 183 15.74 37.81 15.12
C LEU A 183 15.39 39.03 15.97
N LEU A 184 14.42 38.86 16.87
CA LEU A 184 14.34 39.57 18.15
C LEU A 184 13.26 38.91 19.00
N VAL A 185 13.64 37.93 19.83
CA VAL A 185 13.32 37.76 21.27
C VAL A 185 14.32 36.73 21.79
#